data_AF-A0A239ZHV8-F1
#
_entry.id   AF-A0A239ZHV8-F1
#
_cell.length_a   1.000
_cell.length_b   1.000
_cell.length_c   1.000
_cell.angle_alpha   90.00
_cell.angle_beta   90.00
_cell.angle_gamma   90.00
#
_symmetry.space_group_name_H-M   'P 1'
#
loop_
_entity.id
_entity.type
_entity.pdbx_description
1 polymer ?
#
loop_
_entity_poly.entity_id
_entity_poly.type
_entity_poly.pdbx_seq_one_letter_code
_entity_poly.pdbx_strand_id
1 'polypeptide(L)'
;MVTMPVPKGFYVTSGFGPRSGGYHWGTDFGLDGGSGGKPVYAVKDGTVTRAGAASGFGRWVTVDHPASNGGGETVYGHVIPEVTVGQSVREGQRIARIDPDSRTNGGVAPHLHLEWHRYSWVPPGPDRLNPAHMLKGARWVGDKPTVGRVATAAAANVLDWTQRFTFGKPRPTHHIKSIIIHVTVNPPGTPAENVAQYQINSRSGSYHELTDTTIKHLIENTDDWLTWSTGNWGNNIGLHRSFVMRGSETRAQWLVYIDMLREAAQRDAEWCRKYNIPPVKLTAADLRAGKKGFTGHLETGQAWGGTDHVDPGTGFPWDIYLGLVRDYLNGTNKKEGNMLTTKYFTDFIKGFIGPVISDVKDIRQQLTGGRDAGQYGGWSISQLVRNYRSKPGDRGTIPEMIAVALTEIEELREDVKALKEER
;
A
#
# COMPACT_ATOMS: atom_id res chain seq x y z
N MET A 1 4.15 17.87 4.02
CA MET A 1 3.52 19.12 4.52
C MET A 1 3.20 19.93 3.27
N VAL A 2 2.68 21.16 3.35
CA VAL A 2 2.58 22.03 2.17
C VAL A 2 3.26 23.36 2.45
N THR A 3 3.99 23.86 1.48
CA THR A 3 4.70 25.14 1.55
C THR A 3 4.08 26.12 0.57
N MET A 4 3.99 27.39 0.97
CA MET A 4 3.51 28.46 0.09
C MET A 4 4.37 28.52 -1.18
N PRO A 5 3.77 28.68 -2.37
CA PRO A 5 4.51 28.65 -3.63
C PRO A 5 5.32 29.92 -3.87
N VAL A 6 5.19 30.92 -3.00
CA VAL A 6 5.78 32.26 -3.09
C VAL A 6 6.29 32.72 -1.71
N PRO A 7 7.23 33.67 -1.65
CA PRO A 7 7.69 34.24 -0.39
C PRO A 7 6.57 34.92 0.42
N LYS A 8 6.82 35.09 1.72
CA LYS A 8 5.95 35.86 2.61
C LYS A 8 5.78 37.30 2.11
N GLY A 9 4.54 37.81 2.19
CA GLY A 9 4.16 39.15 1.72
C GLY A 9 3.36 39.16 0.42
N PHE A 10 3.34 38.04 -0.31
CA PHE A 10 2.41 37.85 -1.43
C PHE A 10 0.98 37.70 -0.92
N TYR A 11 0.02 38.20 -1.71
CA TYR A 11 -1.41 38.05 -1.46
C TYR A 11 -2.13 37.49 -2.69
N VAL A 12 -3.35 37.00 -2.48
CA VAL A 12 -4.21 36.49 -3.56
C VAL A 12 -4.75 37.68 -4.35
N THR A 13 -4.32 37.83 -5.60
CA THR A 13 -4.81 38.87 -6.52
C THR A 13 -6.08 38.43 -7.24
N SER A 14 -6.29 37.13 -7.40
CA SER A 14 -7.50 36.53 -7.98
C SER A 14 -7.72 35.12 -7.45
N GLY A 15 -8.91 34.83 -6.94
CA GLY A 15 -9.24 33.53 -6.35
C GLY A 15 -9.75 32.51 -7.36
N PHE A 16 -9.78 31.23 -6.96
CA PHE A 16 -10.44 30.16 -7.71
C PHE A 16 -11.96 30.36 -7.69
N GLY A 17 -12.61 30.34 -8.85
CA GLY A 17 -14.07 30.48 -8.93
C GLY A 17 -14.59 31.28 -10.12
N PRO A 18 -15.91 31.56 -10.15
CA PRO A 18 -16.53 32.39 -11.19
C PRO A 18 -15.95 33.81 -11.24
N ARG A 19 -15.74 34.34 -12.45
CA ARG A 19 -15.30 35.72 -12.71
C ARG A 19 -16.08 36.34 -13.87
N SER A 20 -16.03 37.66 -13.99
CA SER A 20 -16.53 38.33 -15.20
C SER A 20 -15.81 37.77 -16.42
N GLY A 21 -16.56 37.20 -17.38
CA GLY A 21 -16.01 36.59 -18.59
C GLY A 21 -15.57 35.11 -18.47
N GLY A 22 -15.86 34.41 -17.37
CA GLY A 22 -15.67 32.94 -17.31
C GLY A 22 -15.44 32.38 -15.91
N TYR A 23 -14.66 31.31 -15.83
CA TYR A 23 -14.28 30.67 -14.57
C TYR A 23 -12.75 30.66 -14.42
N HIS A 24 -12.27 30.98 -13.23
CA HIS A 24 -10.85 30.97 -12.89
C HIS A 24 -10.50 29.67 -12.18
N TRP A 25 -9.69 28.83 -12.84
CA TRP A 25 -9.39 27.47 -12.40
C TRP A 25 -8.11 27.33 -11.57
N GLY A 26 -7.57 28.46 -11.14
CA GLY A 26 -6.41 28.53 -10.27
C GLY A 26 -6.56 29.63 -9.22
N THR A 27 -5.47 29.95 -8.55
CA THR A 27 -5.36 31.08 -7.64
C THR A 27 -4.13 31.87 -8.00
N ASP A 28 -4.30 33.17 -8.17
CA ASP A 28 -3.23 34.08 -8.56
C ASP A 28 -2.62 34.72 -7.32
N PHE A 29 -1.29 34.69 -7.23
CA PHE A 29 -0.51 35.29 -6.16
C PHE A 29 0.36 36.40 -6.73
N GLY A 30 0.27 37.59 -6.13
CA GLY A 30 1.02 38.76 -6.58
C GLY A 30 1.39 39.72 -5.47
N LEU A 31 1.96 40.84 -5.90
CA LEU A 31 2.35 42.00 -5.09
C LEU A 31 1.87 43.26 -5.81
N ASP A 32 1.76 44.36 -5.08
CA ASP A 32 1.47 45.69 -5.67
C ASP A 32 2.55 46.06 -6.68
N GLY A 33 2.13 46.53 -7.86
CA GLY A 33 3.04 46.88 -8.95
C GLY A 33 3.61 45.70 -9.75
N GLY A 34 3.24 44.46 -9.40
CA GLY A 34 3.67 43.24 -10.09
C GLY A 34 4.83 42.51 -9.40
N SER A 35 4.91 41.20 -9.65
CA SER A 35 5.83 40.27 -8.96
C SER A 35 6.85 39.61 -9.89
N GLY A 36 7.14 40.24 -11.03
CA GLY A 36 8.07 39.74 -12.05
C GLY A 36 9.45 39.42 -11.48
N GLY A 37 10.01 38.28 -11.87
CA GLY A 37 11.32 37.81 -11.43
C GLY A 37 11.39 37.26 -9.99
N LYS A 38 10.31 37.34 -9.22
CA LYS A 38 10.25 36.76 -7.86
C LYS A 38 10.24 35.22 -7.93
N PRO A 39 10.86 34.53 -6.95
CA PRO A 39 11.00 33.08 -6.98
C PRO A 39 9.67 32.36 -6.73
N VAL A 40 9.53 31.20 -7.36
CA VAL A 40 8.40 30.27 -7.22
C VAL A 40 8.91 28.93 -6.72
N TYR A 41 8.19 28.34 -5.78
CA TYR A 41 8.60 27.15 -5.04
C TYR A 41 7.59 26.01 -5.18
N ALA A 42 8.08 24.78 -5.18
CA ALA A 42 7.24 23.59 -5.20
C ALA A 42 6.45 23.49 -3.88
N VAL A 43 5.12 23.36 -3.97
CA VAL A 43 4.25 23.29 -2.78
C VAL A 43 4.35 21.95 -2.03
N LYS A 44 4.82 20.90 -2.69
CA LYS A 44 5.06 19.53 -2.18
C LYS A 44 6.20 18.87 -2.95
N ASP A 45 6.80 17.80 -2.42
CA ASP A 45 7.73 16.98 -3.20
C ASP A 45 7.01 16.38 -4.42
N GLY A 46 7.75 16.16 -5.50
CA GLY A 46 7.20 15.53 -6.68
C GLY A 46 8.19 15.41 -7.82
N THR A 47 7.68 15.06 -9.00
CA THR A 47 8.44 14.96 -10.25
C THR A 47 7.88 15.95 -11.24
N VAL A 48 8.77 16.73 -11.87
CA VAL A 48 8.37 17.69 -12.91
C VAL A 48 7.86 16.93 -14.13
N THR A 49 6.59 17.11 -14.49
CA THR A 49 5.97 16.44 -15.64
C THR A 49 5.99 17.30 -16.91
N ARG A 50 6.00 18.63 -16.76
CA ARG A 50 6.09 19.60 -17.87
C ARG A 50 6.88 20.83 -17.42
N ALA A 51 7.67 21.39 -18.32
CA ALA A 51 8.39 22.65 -18.11
C ALA A 51 8.62 23.31 -19.48
N GLY A 52 8.07 24.51 -19.69
CA GLY A 52 8.25 25.21 -20.97
C GLY A 52 7.04 26.06 -21.37
N ALA A 53 6.92 26.34 -22.68
CA ALA A 53 5.80 27.11 -23.23
C ALA A 53 4.47 26.36 -23.11
N ALA A 54 3.40 27.10 -22.83
CA ALA A 54 2.05 26.55 -22.68
C ALA A 54 0.99 27.58 -23.07
N SER A 55 0.08 27.18 -23.96
CA SER A 55 -1.06 28.02 -24.33
C SER A 55 -1.93 28.31 -23.11
N GLY A 56 -2.33 29.56 -22.92
CA GLY A 56 -3.10 30.02 -21.77
C GLY A 56 -2.28 30.34 -20.51
N PHE A 57 -1.06 29.81 -20.39
CA PHE A 57 -0.17 30.07 -19.24
C PHE A 57 1.10 30.86 -19.63
N GLY A 58 1.32 31.10 -20.93
CA GLY A 58 2.57 31.60 -21.48
C GLY A 58 3.66 30.55 -21.35
N ARG A 59 4.14 30.35 -20.13
CA ARG A 59 5.04 29.28 -19.73
C ARG A 59 4.63 28.72 -18.37
N TRP A 60 4.92 27.44 -18.17
CA TRP A 60 4.53 26.73 -16.95
C TRP A 60 5.57 25.73 -16.47
N VAL A 61 5.40 25.31 -15.22
CA VAL A 61 5.94 24.08 -14.64
C VAL A 61 4.76 23.27 -14.11
N THR A 62 4.76 21.96 -14.31
CA THR A 62 3.81 21.05 -13.64
C THR A 62 4.57 20.02 -12.83
N VAL A 63 4.07 19.70 -11.64
CA VAL A 63 4.70 18.76 -10.71
C VAL A 63 3.67 17.71 -10.30
N ASP A 64 3.92 16.46 -10.69
CA ASP A 64 3.15 15.30 -10.21
C ASP A 64 3.66 14.89 -8.85
N HIS A 65 2.74 14.77 -7.90
CA HIS A 65 3.05 14.44 -6.53
C HIS A 65 2.81 12.97 -6.29
N PRO A 66 3.74 12.25 -5.64
CA PRO A 66 3.54 10.85 -5.35
C PRO A 66 2.33 10.67 -4.42
N ALA A 67 1.65 9.54 -4.55
CA ALA A 67 0.51 9.20 -3.70
C ALA A 67 0.86 9.27 -2.19
N SER A 68 2.12 8.99 -1.82
CA SER A 68 2.65 9.13 -0.47
C SER A 68 2.58 10.57 0.08
N ASN A 69 2.52 11.57 -0.79
CA ASN A 69 2.34 12.99 -0.46
C ASN A 69 0.92 13.49 -0.84
N GLY A 70 -0.08 12.61 -0.79
CA GLY A 70 -1.48 12.92 -1.08
C GLY A 70 -1.81 13.00 -2.58
N GLY A 71 -0.88 12.64 -3.47
CA GLY A 71 -1.11 12.57 -4.91
C GLY A 71 -1.42 13.91 -5.58
N GLY A 72 -1.86 13.81 -6.83
CA GLY A 72 -2.31 14.93 -7.65
C GLY A 72 -1.17 15.71 -8.30
N GLU A 73 -1.52 16.70 -9.12
CA GLU A 73 -0.58 17.51 -9.87
C GLU A 73 -0.81 18.99 -9.59
N THR A 74 0.28 19.75 -9.46
CA THR A 74 0.22 21.21 -9.35
C THR A 74 0.77 21.86 -10.60
N VAL A 75 0.12 22.95 -11.02
CA VAL A 75 0.49 23.73 -12.21
C VAL A 75 0.89 25.12 -11.76
N TYR A 76 2.08 25.55 -12.15
CA TYR A 76 2.63 26.88 -11.90
C TYR A 76 2.70 27.60 -13.24
N GLY A 77 1.76 28.50 -13.51
CA GLY A 77 1.64 29.27 -14.74
C GLY A 77 2.23 30.67 -14.64
N HIS A 78 2.53 31.28 -15.79
CA HIS A 78 3.17 32.59 -15.93
C HIS A 78 4.56 32.64 -15.30
N VAL A 79 5.32 31.55 -15.46
CA VAL A 79 6.65 31.39 -14.86
C VAL A 79 7.72 31.03 -15.90
N ILE A 80 8.96 31.42 -15.62
CA ILE A 80 10.15 30.94 -16.31
C ILE A 80 10.68 29.72 -15.54
N PRO A 81 10.60 28.49 -16.09
CA PRO A 81 11.11 27.28 -15.44
C PRO A 81 12.61 27.35 -15.17
N GLU A 82 13.01 26.86 -14.00
CA GLU A 82 14.41 26.67 -13.57
C GLU A 82 14.69 25.18 -13.30
N VAL A 83 13.79 24.31 -13.76
CA VAL A 83 13.81 22.85 -13.65
C VAL A 83 13.46 22.21 -14.99
N THR A 84 13.81 20.94 -15.17
CA THR A 84 13.54 20.16 -16.39
C THR A 84 12.56 19.02 -16.15
N VAL A 85 11.88 18.58 -17.22
CA VAL A 85 10.99 17.40 -17.16
C VAL A 85 11.75 16.17 -16.66
N GLY A 86 11.12 15.39 -15.76
CA GLY A 86 11.69 14.24 -15.09
C GLY A 86 12.50 14.56 -13.83
N GLN A 87 12.77 15.84 -13.55
CA GLN A 87 13.50 16.24 -12.34
C GLN A 87 12.64 16.03 -11.09
N SER A 88 13.19 15.35 -10.09
CA SER A 88 12.59 15.31 -8.75
C SER A 88 12.82 16.64 -8.03
N VAL A 89 11.77 17.18 -7.43
CA VAL A 89 11.78 18.43 -6.66
C VAL A 89 11.29 18.17 -5.25
N ARG A 90 11.83 18.89 -4.27
CA ARG A 90 11.41 18.83 -2.87
C ARG A 90 10.42 19.96 -2.55
N GLU A 91 9.56 19.76 -1.55
CA GLU A 91 8.73 20.80 -0.94
C GLU A 91 9.60 22.01 -0.59
N GLY A 92 9.17 23.21 -1.00
CA GLY A 92 9.89 24.46 -0.78
C GLY A 92 11.14 24.64 -1.65
N GLN A 93 11.45 23.71 -2.57
CA GLN A 93 12.50 23.90 -3.56
C GLN A 93 12.07 24.96 -4.59
N ARG A 94 12.98 25.88 -4.93
CA ARG A 94 12.76 26.83 -6.02
C ARG A 94 12.72 26.08 -7.35
N ILE A 95 11.64 26.25 -8.09
CA ILE A 95 11.41 25.55 -9.36
C ILE A 95 11.30 26.50 -10.56
N ALA A 96 11.00 27.77 -10.30
CA ALA A 96 10.83 28.77 -11.34
C ALA A 96 10.96 30.19 -10.74
N ARG A 97 10.79 31.19 -11.61
CA ARG A 97 10.54 32.58 -11.24
C ARG A 97 9.38 33.12 -12.05
N ILE A 98 8.62 34.07 -11.50
CA ILE A 98 7.49 34.71 -12.19
C ILE A 98 8.02 35.41 -13.43
N ASP A 99 7.36 35.22 -14.57
CA ASP A 99 7.76 35.85 -15.83
C ASP A 99 7.49 37.37 -15.74
N PRO A 100 8.50 38.24 -15.92
CA PRO A 100 8.29 39.69 -15.89
C PRO A 100 7.53 40.22 -17.11
N ASP A 101 7.41 39.44 -18.19
CA ASP A 101 6.73 39.88 -19.41
C ASP A 101 5.21 39.70 -19.30
N SER A 102 4.49 40.81 -19.15
CA SER A 102 3.02 40.81 -19.02
C SER A 102 2.29 40.28 -20.26
N ARG A 103 2.96 40.12 -21.40
CA ARG A 103 2.35 39.48 -22.58
C ARG A 103 2.14 37.97 -22.36
N THR A 104 2.85 37.38 -21.41
CA THR A 104 2.76 35.94 -21.09
C THR A 104 1.63 35.60 -20.12
N ASN A 105 0.98 36.60 -19.54
CA ASN A 105 -0.09 36.44 -18.55
C ASN A 105 -1.34 37.27 -18.86
N GLY A 106 -1.62 37.52 -20.14
CA GLY A 106 -2.85 38.19 -20.58
C GLY A 106 -2.84 39.71 -20.40
N GLY A 107 -1.68 40.34 -20.24
CA GLY A 107 -1.51 41.80 -20.21
C GLY A 107 -1.71 42.43 -18.84
N VAL A 108 -1.80 41.63 -17.77
CA VAL A 108 -1.95 42.13 -16.39
C VAL A 108 -0.60 42.14 -15.66
N ALA A 109 -0.57 42.73 -14.46
CA ALA A 109 0.63 42.76 -13.63
C ALA A 109 1.18 41.33 -13.43
N PRO A 110 2.52 41.12 -13.54
CA PRO A 110 3.14 39.82 -13.30
C PRO A 110 2.73 39.18 -11.98
N HIS A 111 2.30 37.92 -12.02
CA HIS A 111 1.79 37.14 -10.90
C HIS A 111 2.08 35.65 -11.13
N LEU A 112 2.05 34.85 -10.06
CA LEU A 112 2.03 33.40 -10.18
C LEU A 112 0.57 32.94 -10.30
N HIS A 113 0.26 32.14 -11.32
CA HIS A 113 -0.99 31.39 -11.39
C HIS A 113 -0.76 29.96 -10.88
N LEU A 114 -1.51 29.52 -9.87
CA LEU A 114 -1.41 28.16 -9.32
C LEU A 114 -2.70 27.37 -9.56
N GLU A 115 -2.62 26.22 -10.22
CA GLU A 115 -3.72 25.23 -10.25
C GLU A 115 -3.37 23.99 -9.42
N TRP A 116 -4.41 23.30 -8.93
CA TRP A 116 -4.28 22.04 -8.22
C TRP A 116 -5.24 21.01 -8.80
N HIS A 117 -4.71 19.87 -9.22
CA HIS A 117 -5.47 18.78 -9.85
C HIS A 117 -5.48 17.56 -8.93
N ARG A 118 -6.61 16.84 -8.92
CA ARG A 118 -6.76 15.62 -8.11
C ARG A 118 -5.85 14.47 -8.57
N TYR A 119 -5.57 14.40 -9.88
CA TYR A 119 -4.74 13.37 -10.51
C TYR A 119 -3.70 14.04 -11.42
N SER A 120 -3.58 13.63 -12.68
CA SER A 120 -2.83 14.36 -13.72
C SER A 120 -3.57 15.60 -14.21
N TRP A 121 -2.93 16.42 -15.04
CA TRP A 121 -3.54 17.59 -15.66
C TRP A 121 -4.88 17.25 -16.31
N VAL A 122 -5.96 17.75 -15.71
CA VAL A 122 -7.34 17.55 -16.15
C VAL A 122 -7.90 18.78 -16.85
N PRO A 123 -8.83 18.61 -17.80
CA PRO A 123 -9.63 19.70 -18.35
C PRO A 123 -10.35 20.51 -17.25
N PRO A 124 -10.77 21.75 -17.55
CA PRO A 124 -11.68 22.53 -16.70
C PRO A 124 -12.86 21.70 -16.17
N GLY A 125 -13.06 21.67 -14.85
CA GLY A 125 -14.10 20.84 -14.25
C GLY A 125 -13.89 20.52 -12.76
N PRO A 126 -14.76 19.67 -12.19
CA PRO A 126 -14.82 19.39 -10.74
C PRO A 126 -13.56 18.69 -10.18
N ASP A 127 -12.69 18.16 -11.04
CA ASP A 127 -11.42 17.54 -10.65
C ASP A 127 -10.28 18.54 -10.43
N ARG A 128 -10.53 19.84 -10.68
CA ARG A 128 -9.67 20.94 -10.27
C ARG A 128 -10.05 21.39 -8.86
N LEU A 129 -9.08 21.37 -7.95
CA LEU A 129 -9.25 21.70 -6.54
C LEU A 129 -8.88 23.15 -6.29
N ASN A 130 -9.59 23.81 -5.37
CA ASN A 130 -9.29 25.18 -4.97
C ASN A 130 -7.93 25.25 -4.25
N PRO A 131 -6.90 25.91 -4.81
CA PRO A 131 -5.57 25.99 -4.19
C PRO A 131 -5.59 26.65 -2.80
N ALA A 132 -6.49 27.60 -2.55
CA ALA A 132 -6.61 28.24 -1.24
C ALA A 132 -7.01 27.25 -0.13
N HIS A 133 -7.82 26.24 -0.46
CA HIS A 133 -8.16 25.17 0.49
C HIS A 133 -6.96 24.24 0.71
N MET A 134 -6.24 23.91 -0.37
CA MET A 134 -5.09 23.01 -0.32
C MET A 134 -3.89 23.61 0.42
N LEU A 135 -3.74 24.94 0.39
CA LEU A 135 -2.70 25.69 1.08
C LEU A 135 -3.07 26.08 2.52
N LYS A 136 -4.22 25.65 3.04
CA LYS A 136 -4.62 25.97 4.42
C LYS A 136 -3.61 25.38 5.41
N GLY A 137 -2.95 26.25 6.18
CA GLY A 137 -1.90 25.85 7.13
C GLY A 137 -0.52 25.65 6.50
N ALA A 138 -0.34 26.05 5.23
CA ALA A 138 0.97 26.02 4.57
C ALA A 138 1.98 26.93 5.29
N ARG A 139 3.24 26.49 5.32
CA ARG A 139 4.36 27.29 5.85
C ARG A 139 4.87 28.26 4.81
N TRP A 140 5.47 29.37 5.23
CA TRP A 140 6.15 30.26 4.31
C TRP A 140 7.57 29.76 4.03
N VAL A 141 8.02 29.98 2.80
CA VAL A 141 9.39 29.65 2.40
C VAL A 141 10.36 30.48 3.24
N GLY A 142 11.29 29.80 3.93
CA GLY A 142 12.26 30.42 4.81
C GLY A 142 11.81 30.59 6.27
N ASP A 143 10.58 30.19 6.63
CA ASP A 143 10.21 30.01 8.04
C ASP A 143 11.18 28.99 8.64
N LYS A 144 11.94 29.40 9.66
CA LYS A 144 12.82 28.49 10.39
C LYS A 144 11.93 27.36 10.93
N PRO A 145 12.28 26.09 10.71
CA PRO A 145 11.61 25.02 11.45
C PRO A 145 11.74 25.39 12.93
N THR A 146 10.62 25.37 13.67
CA THR A 146 10.72 25.25 15.12
C THR A 146 11.65 24.09 15.37
N VAL A 147 12.79 24.37 16.02
CA VAL A 147 13.89 23.42 16.20
C VAL A 147 13.40 22.31 17.13
N GLY A 148 12.71 21.33 16.55
CA GLY A 148 12.66 19.98 17.07
C GLY A 148 14.00 19.36 16.74
N ARG A 149 14.80 19.18 17.79
CA ARG A 149 16.11 18.51 17.77
C ARG A 149 16.10 17.32 16.81
N VAL A 150 17.07 17.27 15.89
CA VAL A 150 17.31 16.13 15.00
C VAL A 150 17.67 14.93 15.88
N ALA A 151 16.67 14.10 16.19
CA ALA A 151 16.86 12.77 16.71
C ALA A 151 17.06 11.82 15.52
N THR A 152 18.03 10.92 15.66
CA THR A 152 18.29 9.80 14.77
C THR A 152 17.01 9.17 14.22
N ALA A 153 17.00 8.86 12.93
CA ALA A 153 15.86 8.59 12.04
C ALA A 153 14.93 7.39 12.36
N ALA A 154 14.56 7.18 13.61
CA ALA A 154 13.58 6.17 14.03
C ALA A 154 12.30 6.75 14.68
N ALA A 155 12.28 8.06 15.03
CA ALA A 155 11.19 8.64 15.82
C ALA A 155 10.25 9.61 15.08
N ALA A 156 10.54 9.99 13.82
CA ALA A 156 9.84 11.11 13.17
C ALA A 156 8.42 10.81 12.64
N ASN A 157 8.02 9.53 12.54
CA ASN A 157 6.70 9.12 12.05
C ASN A 157 5.78 8.58 13.16
N VAL A 158 6.15 8.73 14.44
CA VAL A 158 5.40 8.19 15.58
C VAL A 158 4.71 9.34 16.33
N LEU A 159 3.38 9.38 16.28
CA LEU A 159 2.53 10.23 17.09
C LEU A 159 2.08 9.46 18.32
N ASP A 160 2.61 9.82 19.48
CA ASP A 160 2.14 9.28 20.75
C ASP A 160 0.93 10.08 21.26
N TRP A 161 -0.24 9.46 21.21
CA TRP A 161 -1.52 10.02 21.68
C TRP A 161 -2.06 9.28 22.90
N THR A 162 -1.22 8.47 23.57
CA THR A 162 -1.62 7.67 24.74
C THR A 162 -2.29 8.51 25.83
N GLN A 163 -1.79 9.73 26.07
CA GLN A 163 -2.36 10.65 27.06
C GLN A 163 -3.74 11.22 26.69
N ARG A 164 -4.21 11.01 25.46
CA ARG A 164 -5.48 11.53 24.96
C ARG A 164 -6.62 10.53 25.07
N PHE A 165 -6.31 9.24 25.15
CA PHE A 165 -7.29 8.18 25.33
C PHE A 165 -7.55 7.96 26.82
N THR A 166 -8.63 8.54 27.34
CA THR A 166 -8.99 8.49 28.77
C THR A 166 -10.03 7.42 29.10
N PHE A 167 -10.16 6.39 28.27
CA PHE A 167 -11.12 5.29 28.43
C PHE A 167 -10.43 3.95 28.15
N GLY A 168 -11.03 2.87 28.64
CA GLY A 168 -10.30 1.62 28.87
C GLY A 168 -9.95 1.45 30.35
N LYS A 169 -8.98 0.59 30.64
CA LYS A 169 -8.47 0.38 32.00
C LYS A 169 -7.07 -0.22 31.98
N PRO A 170 -6.26 -0.04 33.03
CA PRO A 170 -4.99 -0.76 33.15
C PRO A 170 -5.17 -2.29 33.05
N ARG A 171 -4.18 -2.97 32.48
CA ARG A 171 -4.09 -4.44 32.42
C ARG A 171 -2.67 -4.94 32.67
N PRO A 172 -2.52 -6.18 33.17
CA PRO A 172 -1.22 -6.83 33.20
C PRO A 172 -0.73 -7.19 31.79
N THR A 173 0.53 -6.90 31.49
CA THR A 173 1.14 -7.21 30.18
C THR A 173 1.55 -8.68 30.02
N HIS A 174 1.68 -9.45 31.11
CA HIS A 174 2.05 -10.87 31.04
C HIS A 174 0.93 -11.77 30.49
N HIS A 175 -0.29 -11.23 30.32
CA HIS A 175 -1.40 -11.92 29.64
C HIS A 175 -1.36 -11.78 28.12
N ILE A 176 -0.48 -10.93 27.58
CA ILE A 176 -0.40 -10.68 26.14
C ILE A 176 0.08 -11.95 25.42
N LYS A 177 -0.74 -12.40 24.46
CA LYS A 177 -0.50 -13.60 23.67
C LYS A 177 -0.61 -13.35 22.16
N SER A 178 -1.41 -12.36 21.76
CA SER A 178 -1.77 -12.19 20.36
C SER A 178 -1.55 -10.77 19.86
N ILE A 179 -1.21 -10.63 18.58
CA ILE A 179 -1.33 -9.37 17.84
C ILE A 179 -2.56 -9.49 16.96
N ILE A 180 -3.54 -8.62 17.17
CA ILE A 180 -4.85 -8.67 16.52
C ILE A 180 -4.89 -7.56 15.49
N ILE A 181 -5.03 -7.93 14.23
CA ILE A 181 -5.07 -7.05 13.08
C ILE A 181 -6.51 -6.59 12.85
N HIS A 182 -6.66 -5.27 12.73
CA HIS A 182 -7.91 -4.58 12.49
C HIS A 182 -7.83 -3.68 11.27
N VAL A 183 -8.98 -3.23 10.81
CA VAL A 183 -9.10 -2.04 9.97
C VAL A 183 -10.06 -1.03 10.59
N THR A 184 -9.90 0.24 10.24
CA THR A 184 -10.75 1.31 10.78
C THR A 184 -12.06 1.50 10.00
N VAL A 185 -12.22 0.81 8.87
CA VAL A 185 -13.35 0.95 7.93
C VAL A 185 -13.40 2.34 7.27
N ASN A 186 -12.24 2.99 7.13
CA ASN A 186 -12.09 4.27 6.44
C ASN A 186 -11.44 4.08 5.06
N PRO A 187 -11.69 4.98 4.09
CA PRO A 187 -10.94 4.95 2.84
C PRO A 187 -9.43 5.09 3.07
N PRO A 188 -8.59 4.39 2.28
CA PRO A 188 -7.15 4.67 2.25
C PRO A 188 -6.91 6.16 1.94
N GLY A 189 -5.87 6.74 2.55
CA GLY A 189 -5.60 8.18 2.51
C GLY A 189 -6.25 9.00 3.62
N THR A 190 -7.15 8.41 4.42
CA THR A 190 -7.64 9.05 5.66
C THR A 190 -6.49 9.12 6.67
N PRO A 191 -6.17 10.30 7.25
CA PRO A 191 -5.15 10.40 8.30
C PRO A 191 -5.53 9.62 9.56
N ALA A 192 -4.57 8.94 10.18
CA ALA A 192 -4.76 8.22 11.44
C ALA A 192 -5.27 9.15 12.56
N GLU A 193 -4.82 10.41 12.59
CA GLU A 193 -5.28 11.42 13.55
C GLU A 193 -6.79 11.66 13.50
N ASN A 194 -7.39 11.59 12.31
CA ASN A 194 -8.83 11.81 12.16
C ASN A 194 -9.62 10.66 12.78
N VAL A 195 -9.15 9.43 12.60
CA VAL A 195 -9.77 8.23 13.20
C VAL A 195 -9.62 8.28 14.72
N ALA A 196 -8.40 8.53 15.21
CA ALA A 196 -8.13 8.61 16.64
C ALA A 196 -8.93 9.75 17.31
N GLN A 197 -9.04 10.91 16.66
CA GLN A 197 -9.83 12.03 17.16
C GLN A 197 -11.33 11.69 17.23
N TYR A 198 -11.86 10.99 16.21
CA TYR A 198 -13.23 10.51 16.23
C TYR A 198 -13.47 9.56 17.41
N GLN A 199 -12.58 8.57 17.59
CA GLN A 199 -12.66 7.61 18.68
C GLN A 199 -12.59 8.25 20.07
N ILE A 200 -11.74 9.26 20.26
CA ILE A 200 -11.69 10.04 21.52
C ILE A 200 -13.04 10.71 21.80
N ASN A 201 -13.65 11.30 20.77
CA ASN A 201 -14.90 12.05 20.92
C ASN A 201 -16.11 11.14 21.10
N SER A 202 -16.20 10.05 20.33
CA SER A 202 -17.34 9.13 20.34
C SER A 202 -17.26 8.09 21.46
N ARG A 203 -16.04 7.81 21.95
CA ARG A 203 -15.72 6.67 22.84
C ARG A 203 -16.26 5.34 22.30
N SER A 204 -16.28 5.19 20.98
CA SER A 204 -16.83 4.01 20.32
C SER A 204 -15.84 2.84 20.20
N GLY A 205 -14.56 3.06 20.48
CA GLY A 205 -13.52 2.05 20.39
C GLY A 205 -12.12 2.68 20.43
N SER A 206 -11.10 1.85 20.57
CA SER A 206 -9.69 2.24 20.49
C SER A 206 -8.82 1.05 20.14
N TYR A 207 -7.57 1.28 19.75
CA TYR A 207 -6.56 0.26 19.49
C TYR A 207 -5.27 0.59 20.26
N HIS A 208 -4.21 -0.22 20.10
CA HIS A 208 -2.89 0.14 20.64
C HIS A 208 -2.18 1.06 19.68
N GLU A 209 -2.18 0.70 18.39
CA GLU A 209 -1.57 1.51 17.35
C GLU A 209 -2.36 1.50 16.04
N LEU A 210 -2.40 2.66 15.38
CA LEU A 210 -2.89 2.86 14.02
C LEU A 210 -1.73 3.10 13.06
N THR A 211 -1.91 2.58 11.85
CA THR A 211 -1.04 2.90 10.71
C THR A 211 -1.88 3.36 9.54
N ASP A 212 -1.61 4.55 9.01
CA ASP A 212 -2.24 5.05 7.79
C ASP A 212 -1.32 4.94 6.56
N THR A 213 -1.87 5.26 5.38
CA THR A 213 -1.16 5.16 4.10
C THR A 213 -0.03 6.19 3.94
N THR A 214 0.11 7.16 4.86
CA THR A 214 1.24 8.11 4.89
C THR A 214 2.45 7.56 5.64
N ILE A 215 2.38 6.31 6.12
CA ILE A 215 3.44 5.64 6.90
C ILE A 215 3.60 6.30 8.28
N LYS A 216 2.55 6.97 8.74
CA LYS A 216 2.49 7.54 10.07
C LYS A 216 1.93 6.50 11.04
N HIS A 217 2.62 6.36 12.16
CA HIS A 217 2.18 5.56 13.30
C HIS A 217 1.57 6.44 14.36
N LEU A 218 0.36 6.13 14.76
CA LEU A 218 -0.29 6.77 15.88
C LEU A 218 -0.44 5.74 17.00
N ILE A 219 0.24 5.96 18.12
CA ILE A 219 0.09 5.14 19.32
C ILE A 219 -1.09 5.71 20.11
N GLU A 220 -2.17 4.93 20.16
CA GLU A 220 -3.39 5.33 20.87
C GLU A 220 -3.36 4.95 22.33
N ASN A 221 -2.81 3.78 22.66
CA ASN A 221 -2.78 3.23 24.01
C ASN A 221 -1.48 2.44 24.23
N THR A 222 -0.96 2.45 25.46
CA THR A 222 0.20 1.67 25.86
C THR A 222 -0.15 0.18 25.99
N ASP A 223 0.85 -0.71 25.90
CA ASP A 223 0.64 -2.16 25.97
C ASP A 223 -0.04 -2.63 27.27
N ASP A 224 0.16 -1.90 28.38
CA ASP A 224 -0.42 -2.13 29.71
C ASP A 224 -1.80 -1.49 29.88
N TRP A 225 -2.42 -1.01 28.80
CA TRP A 225 -3.76 -0.47 28.78
C TRP A 225 -4.71 -1.36 27.98
N LEU A 226 -5.88 -1.66 28.53
CA LEU A 226 -6.92 -2.44 27.88
C LEU A 226 -7.72 -1.53 26.95
N THR A 227 -7.62 -1.81 25.65
CA THR A 227 -8.32 -1.07 24.59
C THR A 227 -9.74 -1.58 24.37
N TRP A 228 -10.56 -0.79 23.68
CA TRP A 228 -11.92 -1.21 23.30
C TRP A 228 -11.94 -1.59 21.82
N SER A 229 -11.47 -2.79 21.50
CA SER A 229 -11.20 -3.16 20.10
C SER A 229 -11.98 -4.38 19.60
N THR A 230 -11.97 -5.50 20.33
CA THR A 230 -12.43 -6.81 19.80
C THR A 230 -13.29 -7.62 20.77
N GLY A 231 -13.90 -6.93 21.74
CA GLY A 231 -14.60 -7.56 22.85
C GLY A 231 -13.67 -8.00 24.00
N ASN A 232 -14.26 -8.30 25.16
CA ASN A 232 -13.54 -8.43 26.43
C ASN A 232 -12.41 -9.47 26.42
N TRP A 233 -12.63 -10.63 25.79
CA TRP A 233 -11.63 -11.70 25.74
C TRP A 233 -10.40 -11.32 24.92
N GLY A 234 -10.61 -10.82 23.70
CA GLY A 234 -9.48 -10.42 22.86
C GLY A 234 -8.76 -9.19 23.41
N ASN A 235 -9.48 -8.22 23.99
CA ASN A 235 -8.87 -7.04 24.64
C ASN A 235 -7.95 -7.44 25.81
N ASN A 236 -8.24 -8.53 26.53
CA ASN A 236 -7.42 -9.01 27.65
C ASN A 236 -6.07 -9.59 27.21
N ILE A 237 -5.98 -10.18 26.01
CA ILE A 237 -4.79 -10.93 25.57
C ILE A 237 -4.11 -10.34 24.33
N GLY A 238 -4.76 -9.38 23.68
CA GLY A 238 -4.38 -8.82 22.40
C GLY A 238 -3.59 -7.52 22.52
N LEU A 239 -2.60 -7.35 21.67
CA LEU A 239 -2.14 -6.04 21.19
C LEU A 239 -2.88 -5.75 19.89
N HIS A 240 -3.36 -4.51 19.73
CA HIS A 240 -4.32 -4.17 18.68
C HIS A 240 -3.69 -3.25 17.64
N ARG A 241 -3.43 -3.79 16.46
CA ARG A 241 -2.87 -3.11 15.28
C ARG A 241 -4.00 -2.81 14.31
N SER A 242 -4.28 -1.55 14.04
CA SER A 242 -5.31 -1.18 13.06
C SER A 242 -4.71 -0.47 11.85
N PHE A 243 -5.18 -0.83 10.66
CA PHE A 243 -4.83 -0.15 9.41
C PHE A 243 -5.97 0.77 8.99
N VAL A 244 -5.65 2.00 8.55
CA VAL A 244 -6.65 2.95 8.04
C VAL A 244 -7.05 2.55 6.62
N MET A 245 -7.91 1.54 6.53
CA MET A 245 -8.36 0.84 5.33
C MET A 245 -9.83 0.41 5.51
N ARG A 246 -10.53 0.00 4.44
CA ARG A 246 -11.95 -0.37 4.53
C ARG A 246 -12.17 -1.80 5.04
N GLY A 247 -11.23 -2.71 4.81
CA GLY A 247 -11.38 -4.15 5.04
C GLY A 247 -12.02 -4.89 3.86
N SER A 248 -12.60 -4.17 2.89
CA SER A 248 -13.13 -4.72 1.64
C SER A 248 -12.09 -4.75 0.52
N GLU A 249 -10.87 -4.26 0.77
CA GLU A 249 -9.82 -4.23 -0.24
C GLU A 249 -9.41 -5.65 -0.67
N THR A 250 -9.27 -5.82 -1.98
CA THR A 250 -8.63 -7.00 -2.56
C THR A 250 -7.16 -7.06 -2.17
N ARG A 251 -6.57 -8.26 -2.27
CA ARG A 251 -5.13 -8.44 -2.06
C ARG A 251 -4.27 -7.48 -2.88
N ALA A 252 -4.60 -7.27 -4.17
CA ALA A 252 -3.85 -6.36 -5.02
C ALA A 252 -3.91 -4.91 -4.51
N GLN A 253 -5.08 -4.47 -4.02
CA GLN A 253 -5.25 -3.13 -3.44
C GLN A 253 -4.47 -2.96 -2.12
N TRP A 254 -4.39 -3.99 -1.27
CA TRP A 254 -3.52 -3.98 -0.10
C TRP A 254 -2.05 -3.82 -0.47
N LEU A 255 -1.60 -4.52 -1.51
CA LEU A 255 -0.20 -4.49 -1.96
C LEU A 255 0.20 -3.18 -2.62
N VAL A 256 -0.74 -2.32 -3.02
CA VAL A 256 -0.43 -0.93 -3.41
C VAL A 256 0.17 -0.17 -2.22
N TYR A 257 -0.27 -0.46 -0.99
CA TYR A 257 0.18 0.19 0.24
C TYR A 257 1.19 -0.67 1.01
N ILE A 258 2.06 -1.38 0.28
CA ILE A 258 3.01 -2.31 0.89
C ILE A 258 4.03 -1.64 1.82
N ASP A 259 4.33 -0.36 1.62
CA ASP A 259 5.19 0.40 2.55
C ASP A 259 4.50 0.65 3.90
N MET A 260 3.19 0.86 3.92
CA MET A 260 2.39 0.92 5.15
C MET A 260 2.43 -0.42 5.90
N LEU A 261 2.29 -1.53 5.16
CA LEU A 261 2.38 -2.88 5.72
C LEU A 261 3.79 -3.18 6.25
N ARG A 262 4.83 -2.74 5.54
CA ARG A 262 6.24 -2.93 5.94
C ARG A 262 6.55 -2.19 7.23
N GLU A 263 6.11 -0.95 7.35
CA GLU A 263 6.34 -0.17 8.55
C GLU A 263 5.57 -0.73 9.77
N ALA A 264 4.30 -1.11 9.58
CA ALA A 264 3.54 -1.81 10.62
C ALA A 264 4.21 -3.13 11.04
N ALA A 265 4.72 -3.91 10.08
CA ALA A 265 5.41 -5.17 10.35
C ALA A 265 6.70 -4.97 11.16
N GLN A 266 7.40 -3.85 10.98
CA GLN A 266 8.57 -3.50 11.79
C GLN A 266 8.21 -3.39 13.28
N ARG A 267 7.10 -2.73 13.59
CA ARG A 267 6.66 -2.52 14.99
C ARG A 267 6.06 -3.78 15.58
N ASP A 268 5.28 -4.51 14.78
CA ASP A 268 4.76 -5.79 15.22
C ASP A 268 5.89 -6.81 15.47
N ALA A 269 7.03 -6.71 14.78
CA ALA A 269 8.23 -7.48 15.11
C ALA A 269 8.84 -7.08 16.47
N GLU A 270 8.75 -5.81 16.87
CA GLU A 270 9.15 -5.37 18.23
C GLU A 270 8.23 -5.99 19.29
N TRP A 271 6.91 -5.99 19.08
CA TRP A 271 5.96 -6.70 19.94
C TRP A 271 6.22 -8.21 19.98
N CYS A 272 6.54 -8.82 18.84
CA CYS A 272 6.90 -10.24 18.77
C CYS A 272 8.10 -10.56 19.67
N ARG A 273 9.16 -9.75 19.61
CA ARG A 273 10.33 -9.91 20.48
C ARG A 273 9.97 -9.71 21.95
N LYS A 274 9.25 -8.63 22.26
CA LYS A 274 8.92 -8.22 23.62
C LYS A 274 8.05 -9.25 24.36
N TYR A 275 7.08 -9.83 23.66
CA TYR A 275 6.08 -10.72 24.25
C TYR A 275 6.23 -12.19 23.86
N ASN A 276 7.30 -12.52 23.13
CA ASN A 276 7.56 -13.86 22.59
C ASN A 276 6.34 -14.39 21.80
N ILE A 277 5.89 -13.60 20.83
CA ILE A 277 4.75 -13.93 19.95
C ILE A 277 5.31 -14.39 18.60
N PRO A 278 5.02 -15.63 18.16
CA PRO A 278 5.48 -16.09 16.85
C PRO A 278 4.66 -15.45 15.72
N PRO A 279 5.28 -15.07 14.59
CA PRO A 279 4.58 -14.51 13.43
C PRO A 279 3.85 -15.60 12.63
N VAL A 280 2.80 -16.17 13.21
CA VAL A 280 1.94 -17.21 12.61
C VAL A 280 0.49 -16.78 12.71
N LYS A 281 -0.30 -17.05 11.67
CA LYS A 281 -1.74 -16.78 11.70
C LYS A 281 -2.44 -17.84 12.54
N LEU A 282 -3.21 -17.41 13.52
CA LEU A 282 -4.02 -18.25 14.39
C LEU A 282 -5.42 -18.44 13.81
N THR A 283 -5.97 -19.63 14.05
CA THR A 283 -7.41 -19.92 13.89
C THR A 283 -8.16 -19.65 15.20
N ALA A 284 -9.50 -19.62 15.16
CA ALA A 284 -10.31 -19.55 16.37
C ALA A 284 -10.04 -20.71 17.36
N ALA A 285 -9.70 -21.90 16.87
CA ALA A 285 -9.34 -23.04 17.70
C ALA A 285 -7.99 -22.82 18.41
N ASP A 286 -7.00 -22.25 17.71
CA ASP A 286 -5.71 -21.89 18.29
C ASP A 286 -5.84 -20.83 19.39
N LEU A 287 -6.72 -19.85 19.19
CA LEU A 287 -7.04 -18.82 20.18
C LEU A 287 -7.65 -19.43 21.45
N ARG A 288 -8.65 -20.32 21.30
CA ARG A 288 -9.23 -21.06 22.44
C ARG A 288 -8.21 -21.95 23.15
N ALA A 289 -7.26 -22.53 22.42
CA ALA A 289 -6.15 -23.30 22.97
C ALA A 289 -5.07 -22.41 23.63
N GLY A 290 -5.22 -21.09 23.60
CA GLY A 290 -4.29 -20.16 24.24
C GLY A 290 -2.93 -20.04 23.56
N LYS A 291 -2.84 -20.42 22.27
CA LYS A 291 -1.62 -20.26 21.47
C LYS A 291 -1.29 -18.77 21.26
N LYS A 292 -0.01 -18.48 21.08
CA LYS A 292 0.48 -17.14 20.75
C LYS A 292 0.60 -16.98 19.24
N GLY A 293 0.27 -15.81 18.71
CA GLY A 293 0.40 -15.51 17.29
C GLY A 293 -0.41 -14.30 16.83
N PHE A 294 -0.64 -14.21 15.52
CA PHE A 294 -1.41 -13.14 14.89
C PHE A 294 -2.81 -13.59 14.57
N THR A 295 -3.78 -12.69 14.61
CA THR A 295 -5.15 -13.01 14.20
C THR A 295 -5.90 -11.78 13.70
N GLY A 296 -6.99 -11.94 12.95
CA GLY A 296 -7.93 -10.86 12.67
C GLY A 296 -8.98 -10.74 13.76
N HIS A 297 -9.82 -9.71 13.65
CA HIS A 297 -11.03 -9.56 14.45
C HIS A 297 -12.00 -10.73 14.23
N LEU A 298 -12.10 -11.22 12.98
CA LEU A 298 -12.98 -12.34 12.64
C LEU A 298 -12.78 -13.55 13.56
N GLU A 299 -11.53 -13.97 13.79
CA GLU A 299 -11.30 -15.19 14.58
C GLU A 299 -11.51 -14.98 16.08
N THR A 300 -11.41 -13.76 16.61
CA THR A 300 -11.76 -13.51 18.01
C THR A 300 -13.28 -13.64 18.22
N GLY A 301 -14.07 -13.12 17.28
CA GLY A 301 -15.52 -13.31 17.24
C GLY A 301 -15.90 -14.79 17.13
N GLN A 302 -15.24 -15.53 16.24
CA GLN A 302 -15.42 -16.99 16.12
C GLN A 302 -14.91 -17.78 17.34
N ALA A 303 -13.95 -17.24 18.09
CA ALA A 303 -13.39 -17.91 19.26
C ALA A 303 -14.29 -17.77 20.49
N TRP A 304 -14.80 -16.57 20.75
CA TRP A 304 -15.42 -16.20 22.02
C TRP A 304 -16.72 -15.40 21.92
N GLY A 305 -17.16 -15.01 20.72
CA GLY A 305 -18.30 -14.12 20.53
C GLY A 305 -18.06 -12.71 21.10
N GLY A 306 -19.15 -11.96 21.31
CA GLY A 306 -19.09 -10.58 21.84
C GLY A 306 -18.63 -9.51 20.84
N THR A 307 -18.48 -9.90 19.57
CA THR A 307 -18.25 -9.03 18.41
C THR A 307 -18.75 -9.72 17.15
N ASP A 308 -19.22 -8.96 16.18
CA ASP A 308 -19.69 -9.40 14.85
C ASP A 308 -18.81 -8.87 13.70
N HIS A 309 -17.72 -8.19 14.05
CA HIS A 309 -16.76 -7.66 13.09
C HIS A 309 -15.94 -8.76 12.40
N VAL A 310 -15.58 -8.51 11.13
CA VAL A 310 -14.93 -9.49 10.24
C VAL A 310 -13.60 -9.01 9.65
N ASP A 311 -13.08 -7.90 10.15
CA ASP A 311 -11.83 -7.31 9.69
C ASP A 311 -10.59 -8.15 10.07
N PRO A 312 -9.48 -8.07 9.31
CA PRO A 312 -9.16 -7.14 8.21
C PRO A 312 -9.75 -7.53 6.83
N GLY A 313 -10.62 -8.53 6.77
CA GLY A 313 -11.24 -9.03 5.55
C GLY A 313 -10.40 -10.07 4.80
N THR A 314 -11.02 -10.74 3.84
CA THR A 314 -10.41 -11.88 3.11
C THR A 314 -9.26 -11.48 2.19
N GLY A 315 -9.19 -10.20 1.79
CA GLY A 315 -8.13 -9.68 0.93
C GLY A 315 -6.83 -9.32 1.65
N PHE A 316 -6.80 -9.28 2.99
CA PHE A 316 -5.60 -8.93 3.73
C PHE A 316 -4.46 -9.93 3.44
N PRO A 317 -3.26 -9.49 3.04
CA PRO A 317 -2.20 -10.37 2.55
C PRO A 317 -1.41 -10.99 3.71
N TRP A 318 -2.04 -11.90 4.46
CA TRP A 318 -1.47 -12.53 5.66
C TRP A 318 -0.08 -13.13 5.48
N ASP A 319 0.13 -13.86 4.40
CA ASP A 319 1.42 -14.49 4.05
C ASP A 319 2.53 -13.45 3.86
N ILE A 320 2.22 -12.34 3.16
CA ILE A 320 3.16 -11.24 2.93
C ILE A 320 3.42 -10.49 4.23
N TYR A 321 2.37 -10.12 4.96
CA TYR A 321 2.49 -9.36 6.19
C TYR A 321 3.31 -10.11 7.24
N LEU A 322 3.00 -11.40 7.47
CA LEU A 322 3.77 -12.24 8.39
C LEU A 322 5.18 -12.54 7.87
N GLY A 323 5.37 -12.60 6.54
CA GLY A 323 6.69 -12.64 5.91
C GLY A 323 7.53 -11.42 6.29
N LEU A 324 6.96 -10.21 6.14
CA LEU A 324 7.62 -8.95 6.51
C LEU A 324 7.99 -8.94 8.00
N VAL A 325 7.09 -9.35 8.89
CA VAL A 325 7.39 -9.44 10.34
C VAL A 325 8.56 -10.38 10.60
N ARG A 326 8.60 -11.55 9.95
CA ARG A 326 9.73 -12.50 10.04
C ARG A 326 11.02 -11.88 9.53
N ASP A 327 10.98 -11.14 8.43
CA ASP A 327 12.16 -10.48 7.89
C ASP A 327 12.74 -9.46 8.88
N TYR A 328 11.87 -8.68 9.53
CA TYR A 328 12.29 -7.76 10.58
C TYR A 328 12.83 -8.49 11.80
N LEU A 329 12.23 -9.60 12.21
CA LEU A 329 12.74 -10.43 13.32
C LEU A 329 14.14 -10.98 13.04
N ASN A 330 14.37 -11.45 11.81
CA ASN A 330 15.61 -12.08 11.36
C ASN A 330 16.69 -11.08 10.89
N GLY A 331 16.37 -9.80 10.79
CA GLY A 331 17.30 -8.77 10.30
C GLY A 331 17.58 -8.84 8.79
N THR A 332 16.68 -9.45 8.01
CA THR A 332 16.78 -9.58 6.54
C THR A 332 16.06 -8.46 5.78
N ASN A 333 15.54 -7.46 6.50
CA ASN A 333 14.71 -6.36 6.03
C ASN A 333 15.40 -5.26 5.19
N LYS A 334 16.51 -5.55 4.50
CA LYS A 334 17.18 -4.55 3.63
C LYS A 334 16.15 -4.03 2.60
N LYS A 335 15.98 -2.69 2.51
CA LYS A 335 15.17 -2.03 1.48
C LYS A 335 15.79 -2.33 0.10
N GLU A 336 15.48 -3.49 -0.47
CA GLU A 336 15.67 -3.71 -1.90
C GLU A 336 14.57 -2.90 -2.61
N GLY A 337 14.99 -1.99 -3.50
CA GLY A 337 14.08 -1.12 -4.24
C GLY A 337 13.07 -1.92 -5.04
N ASN A 338 11.80 -1.48 -5.00
CA ASN A 338 10.62 -2.04 -5.67
C ASN A 338 10.38 -3.55 -5.46
N MET A 339 9.31 -3.90 -4.73
CA MET A 339 8.81 -5.29 -4.65
C MET A 339 8.37 -5.92 -5.99
N LEU A 340 8.42 -5.15 -7.08
CA LEU A 340 8.35 -5.62 -8.46
C LEU A 340 9.76 -5.73 -9.09
N THR A 341 10.77 -6.17 -8.35
CA THR A 341 12.08 -6.39 -8.94
C THR A 341 12.02 -7.52 -9.96
N THR A 342 12.92 -7.45 -10.94
CA THR A 342 13.25 -8.58 -11.82
C THR A 342 13.47 -9.86 -11.03
N LYS A 343 14.00 -9.78 -9.79
CA LYS A 343 14.18 -10.94 -8.91
C LYS A 343 12.85 -11.56 -8.47
N TYR A 344 11.86 -10.79 -8.03
CA TYR A 344 10.55 -11.34 -7.68
C TYR A 344 9.90 -12.05 -8.87
N PHE A 345 9.89 -11.42 -10.05
CA PHE A 345 9.38 -12.06 -11.27
C PHE A 345 10.21 -13.29 -11.66
N THR A 346 11.54 -13.22 -11.51
CA THR A 346 12.43 -14.35 -11.81
C THR A 346 12.19 -15.51 -10.85
N ASP A 347 12.00 -15.24 -9.56
CA ASP A 347 11.74 -16.26 -8.54
C ASP A 347 10.34 -16.85 -8.70
N PHE A 348 9.32 -16.03 -9.02
CA PHE A 348 7.97 -16.50 -9.33
C PHE A 348 7.95 -17.34 -10.61
N ILE A 349 8.59 -16.87 -11.68
CA ILE A 349 8.69 -17.62 -12.94
C ILE A 349 9.47 -18.92 -12.72
N LYS A 350 10.59 -18.91 -12.00
CA LYS A 350 11.38 -20.12 -11.75
C LYS A 350 10.68 -21.09 -10.80
N GLY A 351 10.08 -20.60 -9.72
CA GLY A 351 9.53 -21.41 -8.65
C GLY A 351 8.12 -21.93 -8.92
N PHE A 352 7.27 -21.14 -9.58
CA PHE A 352 5.88 -21.50 -9.82
C PHE A 352 5.62 -21.90 -11.27
N ILE A 353 6.03 -21.06 -12.23
CA ILE A 353 5.78 -21.32 -13.66
C ILE A 353 6.73 -22.39 -14.22
N GLY A 354 7.97 -22.44 -13.73
CA GLY A 354 9.01 -23.38 -14.17
C GLY A 354 8.58 -24.85 -14.09
N PRO A 355 8.14 -25.35 -12.92
CA PRO A 355 7.65 -26.71 -12.77
C PRO A 355 6.48 -27.03 -13.72
N VAL A 356 5.49 -26.13 -13.81
CA VAL A 356 4.31 -26.32 -14.68
C VAL A 356 4.71 -26.43 -16.15
N ILE A 357 5.62 -25.58 -16.62
CA ILE A 357 6.13 -25.66 -18.00
C ILE A 357 6.93 -26.95 -18.22
N SER A 358 7.67 -27.43 -17.21
CA SER A 358 8.38 -28.71 -17.26
C SER A 358 7.40 -29.87 -17.44
N ASP A 359 6.35 -29.94 -16.61
CA ASP A 359 5.33 -30.99 -16.68
C ASP A 359 4.61 -31.00 -18.04
N VAL A 360 4.27 -29.82 -18.57
CA VAL A 360 3.65 -29.70 -19.90
C VAL A 360 4.59 -30.17 -21.01
N LYS A 361 5.89 -29.92 -20.89
CA LYS A 361 6.89 -30.44 -21.85
C LYS A 361 6.96 -31.97 -21.77
N ASP A 362 6.98 -32.54 -20.57
CA ASP A 362 7.03 -33.99 -20.37
C ASP A 362 5.77 -34.67 -20.92
N ILE A 363 4.57 -34.16 -20.62
CA ILE A 363 3.31 -34.67 -21.16
C ILE A 363 3.33 -34.62 -22.69
N ARG A 364 3.73 -33.48 -23.27
CA ARG A 364 3.84 -33.36 -24.73
C ARG A 364 4.81 -34.40 -25.29
N GLN A 365 5.97 -34.57 -24.67
CA GLN A 365 6.96 -35.55 -25.12
C GLN A 365 6.47 -37.00 -25.00
N GLN A 366 5.75 -37.33 -23.94
CA GLN A 366 5.13 -38.64 -23.74
C GLN A 366 4.08 -38.93 -24.82
N LEU A 367 3.28 -37.93 -25.21
CA LEU A 367 2.23 -38.09 -26.21
C LEU A 367 2.76 -38.02 -27.65
N THR A 368 3.77 -37.19 -27.91
CA THR A 368 4.16 -36.80 -29.28
C THR A 368 5.64 -36.97 -29.61
N GLY A 369 6.46 -37.47 -28.68
CA GLY A 369 7.92 -37.53 -28.86
C GLY A 369 8.63 -36.18 -28.65
N GLY A 370 9.96 -36.18 -28.74
CA GLY A 370 10.81 -35.00 -28.45
C GLY A 370 10.56 -33.80 -29.36
N ARG A 371 10.86 -32.59 -28.85
CA ARG A 371 10.80 -31.35 -29.65
C ARG A 371 11.87 -31.39 -30.75
N ASP A 372 11.44 -31.05 -31.97
CA ASP A 372 12.25 -30.82 -33.18
C ASP A 372 12.51 -32.00 -34.13
N ALA A 373 11.76 -33.10 -34.01
CA ALA A 373 11.55 -34.01 -35.14
C ALA A 373 10.15 -34.65 -35.04
N GLY A 374 9.22 -34.23 -35.89
CA GLY A 374 7.87 -34.81 -36.02
C GLY A 374 7.90 -36.23 -36.58
N GLN A 375 8.53 -37.17 -35.87
CA GLN A 375 8.88 -38.48 -36.42
C GLN A 375 8.71 -39.68 -35.46
N TYR A 376 8.20 -39.52 -34.23
CA TYR A 376 7.99 -40.65 -33.30
C TYR A 376 6.67 -40.59 -32.52
N GLY A 377 5.98 -41.73 -32.40
CA GLY A 377 4.62 -41.88 -31.85
C GLY A 377 4.50 -41.85 -30.32
N GLY A 378 5.21 -40.92 -29.65
CA GLY A 378 5.20 -40.83 -28.19
C GLY A 378 5.87 -42.02 -27.50
N TRP A 379 5.68 -42.14 -26.18
CA TRP A 379 6.14 -43.27 -25.39
C TRP A 379 5.11 -44.40 -25.44
N SER A 380 5.57 -45.66 -25.47
CA SER A 380 4.65 -46.80 -25.43
C SER A 380 3.93 -46.91 -24.08
N ILE A 381 2.72 -47.50 -24.07
CA ILE A 381 1.95 -47.74 -22.84
C ILE A 381 2.79 -48.50 -21.81
N SER A 382 3.51 -49.54 -22.22
CA SER A 382 4.37 -50.31 -21.30
C SER A 382 5.50 -49.47 -20.69
N GLN A 383 6.04 -48.50 -21.44
CA GLN A 383 7.05 -47.57 -20.93
C GLN A 383 6.45 -46.59 -19.93
N LEU A 384 5.27 -46.04 -20.21
CA LEU A 384 4.55 -45.15 -19.31
C LEU A 384 4.20 -45.85 -17.98
N VAL A 385 3.73 -47.10 -18.04
CA VAL A 385 3.45 -47.92 -16.84
C VAL A 385 4.70 -48.20 -16.02
N ARG A 386 5.81 -48.61 -16.66
CA ARG A 386 7.09 -48.82 -15.95
C ARG A 386 7.58 -47.55 -15.27
N ASN A 387 7.46 -46.42 -15.95
CA ASN A 387 7.87 -45.13 -15.41
C ASN A 387 7.01 -44.72 -14.21
N TYR A 388 5.68 -44.90 -14.29
CA TYR A 388 4.80 -44.66 -13.14
C TYR A 388 5.21 -45.48 -11.93
N ARG A 389 5.35 -46.80 -12.11
CA ARG A 389 5.67 -47.76 -11.03
C ARG A 389 7.06 -47.52 -10.39
N SER A 390 7.96 -46.85 -11.10
CA SER A 390 9.29 -46.47 -10.57
C SER A 390 9.27 -45.23 -9.66
N LYS A 391 8.18 -44.46 -9.64
CA LYS A 391 8.05 -43.22 -8.87
C LYS A 391 7.36 -43.49 -7.52
N PRO A 392 7.81 -42.90 -6.41
CA PRO A 392 7.17 -43.07 -5.10
C PRO A 392 5.89 -42.22 -4.98
N GLY A 393 4.78 -42.85 -4.59
CA GLY A 393 3.47 -42.20 -4.39
C GLY A 393 2.84 -41.67 -5.68
N ASP A 394 1.98 -40.65 -5.56
CA ASP A 394 1.17 -40.12 -6.67
C ASP A 394 1.94 -39.16 -7.62
N ARG A 395 3.22 -39.41 -7.84
CA ARG A 395 4.13 -38.52 -8.60
C ARG A 395 4.15 -38.79 -10.11
N GLY A 396 3.17 -39.52 -10.62
CA GLY A 396 3.02 -39.78 -12.05
C GLY A 396 2.46 -38.58 -12.82
N THR A 397 2.79 -38.51 -14.09
CA THR A 397 2.11 -37.63 -15.05
C THR A 397 0.76 -38.23 -15.45
N ILE A 398 -0.15 -37.40 -15.96
CA ILE A 398 -1.48 -37.86 -16.41
C ILE A 398 -1.40 -38.99 -17.46
N PRO A 399 -0.54 -38.94 -18.50
CA PRO A 399 -0.41 -40.04 -19.45
C PRO A 399 0.07 -41.36 -18.81
N GLU A 400 0.95 -41.28 -17.82
CA GLU A 400 1.42 -42.44 -17.04
C GLU A 400 0.28 -43.06 -16.20
N MET A 401 -0.52 -42.24 -15.53
CA MET A 401 -1.68 -42.70 -14.75
C MET A 401 -2.75 -43.35 -15.64
N ILE A 402 -3.04 -42.74 -16.80
CA ILE A 402 -4.00 -43.29 -17.77
C ILE A 402 -3.49 -44.62 -18.34
N ALA A 403 -2.19 -44.74 -18.63
CA ALA A 403 -1.59 -45.98 -19.13
C ALA A 403 -1.72 -47.14 -18.11
N VAL A 404 -1.56 -46.86 -16.81
CA VAL A 404 -1.79 -47.84 -15.73
C VAL A 404 -3.25 -48.25 -15.69
N ALA A 405 -4.17 -47.29 -15.65
CA ALA A 405 -5.61 -47.58 -15.61
C ALA A 405 -6.08 -48.40 -16.83
N LEU A 406 -5.57 -48.11 -18.02
CA LEU A 406 -5.87 -48.89 -19.23
C LEU A 406 -5.37 -50.33 -19.13
N THR A 407 -4.15 -50.52 -18.61
CA THR A 407 -3.57 -51.86 -18.42
C THR A 407 -4.37 -52.68 -17.41
N GLU A 408 -4.74 -52.08 -16.28
CA GLU A 408 -5.55 -52.75 -15.25
C GLU A 408 -6.97 -53.08 -15.76
N ILE A 409 -7.57 -52.21 -16.58
CA ILE A 409 -8.87 -52.48 -17.22
C ILE A 409 -8.78 -53.66 -18.20
N GLU A 410 -7.68 -53.78 -18.94
CA GLU A 410 -7.48 -54.91 -19.86
C GLU A 410 -7.30 -56.23 -19.10
N GLU A 411 -6.50 -56.24 -18.03
CA GLU A 411 -6.34 -57.41 -17.14
C GLU A 411 -7.69 -57.85 -16.56
N LEU A 412 -8.48 -56.90 -16.03
CA LEU A 412 -9.82 -57.18 -15.50
C LEU A 412 -10.79 -57.72 -16.57
N ARG A 413 -10.67 -57.28 -17.83
CA ARG A 413 -11.51 -57.78 -18.92
C ARG A 413 -11.19 -59.23 -19.25
N GLU A 414 -9.91 -59.61 -19.27
CA GLU A 414 -9.51 -60.99 -19.49
C GLU A 414 -9.93 -61.89 -18.33
N ASP A 415 -9.80 -61.43 -17.07
CA ASP A 415 -10.30 -62.16 -15.90
C ASP A 415 -11.81 -62.40 -15.99
N VAL A 416 -12.59 -61.37 -16.34
CA VAL A 416 -14.04 -61.48 -16.53
C VAL A 416 -14.39 -62.44 -17.68
N LYS A 417 -13.59 -62.47 -18.73
CA LYS A 417 -13.80 -63.37 -19.87
C LYS A 417 -13.52 -64.82 -19.47
N ALA A 418 -12.41 -65.09 -18.79
CA ALA A 418 -12.09 -66.42 -18.26
C ALA A 418 -13.20 -66.95 -17.33
N LEU A 419 -13.69 -66.11 -16.40
CA LEU A 419 -14.80 -66.44 -15.52
C LEU A 419 -16.13 -66.73 -16.25
N LYS A 420 -16.33 -66.16 -17.44
CA LYS A 420 -17.51 -66.44 -18.28
C LYS A 420 -17.37 -67.74 -19.07
N GLU A 421 -16.16 -68.15 -19.41
CA GLU A 421 -15.88 -69.39 -20.14
C GLU A 421 -15.87 -70.62 -19.20
N GLU A 422 -15.67 -70.42 -17.89
CA GLU A 422 -15.78 -71.45 -16.85
C GLU A 422 -17.22 -71.74 -16.36
N ARG A 423 -18.22 -71.00 -16.83
CA ARG A 423 -19.67 -71.24 -16.55
C ARG A 423 -20.36 -71.85 -17.75
#